data_AF-A0A0N8JYU3-F1
#
_entry.id   AF-A0A0N8JYU3-F1
#
_cell.length_a   1.000
_cell.length_b   1.000
_cell.length_c   1.000
_cell.angle_alpha   90.00
_cell.angle_beta   90.00
_cell.angle_gamma   90.00
#
_symmetry.space_group_name_H-M   'P 1'
#
loop_
_entity.id
_entity.type
_entity.pdbx_description
1 polymer ?
#
loop_
_entity_poly.entity_id
_entity_poly.type
_entity_poly.pdbx_seq_one_letter_code
_entity_poly.pdbx_strand_id
1 'polypeptide(L)'
;MADISSAPIPQKTPNDPGAPGSAPPPYPHGEVNQQQPPSYMSPPYPAHPALYPPSVCSVAPEPPQPGFVINIAPPGEDGISKAEEPEIKMDSSVVGVLPDSGPIVDTTFEDKTIRRAFIRKVFTVVTVQLLITFSVVCIFTFSEVVQKAVQRNIWIYLSSYIIFVVVALCLTFSSSFSRKHPWNFVALGVVTLSLSYMVGTVASFHSTTAVAIAMGATLIISFTIVIFSAQTRVDFTICNGILLVLAVDLLMFGFFSIFFHSTVLQIVYGCLGALLYAMFLAVDCQLVMGREKYCISPEEYVFAALILYLDIIMIFLYLLILLGGSSNN
;
A
#
# COMPACT_ATOMS: atom_id res chain seq x y z
N MET A 1 63.91 57.77 28.90
CA MET A 1 64.10 56.51 28.14
C MET A 1 62.77 55.74 28.24
N ALA A 2 62.08 55.63 27.10
CA ALA A 2 60.81 54.92 26.79
C ALA A 2 59.51 55.43 27.47
N ASP A 3 58.71 56.32 26.86
CA ASP A 3 57.67 56.18 25.78
C ASP A 3 56.42 55.36 26.19
N ILE A 4 55.24 55.96 26.48
CA ILE A 4 54.21 56.57 25.57
C ILE A 4 53.47 55.47 24.77
N SER A 5 52.14 55.35 24.59
CA SER A 5 50.95 56.17 24.84
C SER A 5 49.70 55.27 24.84
N SER A 6 48.76 55.56 25.74
CA SER A 6 47.34 55.86 25.50
C SER A 6 46.54 55.18 24.37
N ALA A 7 45.43 54.53 24.77
CA ALA A 7 44.22 54.24 23.97
C ALA A 7 43.58 55.53 23.39
N PRO A 8 42.63 55.48 22.40
CA PRO A 8 41.22 55.13 22.67
C PRO A 8 40.39 54.56 21.48
N ILE A 9 39.15 54.17 21.79
CA ILE A 9 38.03 53.71 20.92
C ILE A 9 37.55 54.84 19.97
N PRO A 10 36.99 54.57 18.75
CA PRO A 10 35.53 54.75 18.54
C PRO A 10 34.86 53.97 17.37
N GLN A 11 33.51 53.97 17.37
CA GLN A 11 32.57 53.59 16.28
C GLN A 11 32.57 54.58 15.09
N LYS A 12 32.27 54.12 13.84
CA LYS A 12 31.32 54.74 12.87
C LYS A 12 31.17 53.95 11.54
N THR A 13 29.95 53.91 10.98
CA THR A 13 29.52 53.60 9.57
C THR A 13 29.73 54.86 8.66
N PRO A 14 29.32 55.02 7.35
CA PRO A 14 28.75 54.17 6.25
C PRO A 14 29.31 54.43 4.78
N ASN A 15 28.71 53.79 3.74
CA ASN A 15 28.54 54.17 2.29
C ASN A 15 29.66 54.09 1.21
N ASP A 16 29.47 53.16 0.24
CA ASP A 16 29.39 53.28 -1.27
C ASP A 16 30.62 53.65 -2.17
N PRO A 17 30.56 53.63 -3.54
CA PRO A 17 30.93 52.57 -4.50
C PRO A 17 32.12 52.90 -5.46
N GLY A 18 32.67 51.92 -6.20
CA GLY A 18 33.50 52.18 -7.41
C GLY A 18 34.50 51.08 -7.82
N ALA A 19 34.42 50.64 -9.08
CA ALA A 19 35.22 49.60 -9.78
C ALA A 19 36.68 50.03 -10.12
N PRO A 20 37.46 49.37 -11.03
CA PRO A 20 37.61 47.95 -11.42
C PRO A 20 39.08 47.46 -11.28
N GLY A 21 39.36 46.15 -11.26
CA GLY A 21 40.75 45.67 -11.16
C GLY A 21 41.00 44.24 -11.67
N SER A 22 41.49 44.16 -12.92
CA SER A 22 42.50 43.23 -13.45
C SER A 22 42.44 41.73 -13.10
N ALA A 23 42.16 40.92 -14.14
CA ALA A 23 42.29 39.46 -14.16
C ALA A 23 43.76 38.97 -14.07
N PRO A 24 44.03 37.82 -13.43
CA PRO A 24 45.34 37.15 -13.45
C PRO A 24 45.57 36.27 -14.71
N PRO A 25 46.85 35.92 -15.04
CA PRO A 25 47.28 35.46 -16.37
C PRO A 25 46.99 33.97 -16.68
N PRO A 26 47.10 33.55 -17.96
CA PRO A 26 46.72 32.21 -18.42
C PRO A 26 47.76 31.12 -18.10
N TYR A 27 47.28 29.91 -17.83
CA TYR A 27 48.10 28.70 -17.58
C TYR A 27 48.66 28.10 -18.90
N PRO A 28 49.77 27.35 -18.84
CA PRO A 28 50.47 26.84 -20.03
C PRO A 28 49.73 25.67 -20.69
N HIS A 29 49.78 25.65 -22.03
CA HIS A 29 49.30 24.56 -22.89
C HIS A 29 50.05 23.25 -22.61
N GLY A 30 49.31 22.21 -22.19
CA GLY A 30 49.70 20.81 -22.35
C GLY A 30 49.07 20.25 -23.63
N GLU A 31 49.90 19.70 -24.51
CA GLU A 31 49.46 19.02 -25.74
C GLU A 31 48.62 17.78 -25.39
N VAL A 32 47.33 17.80 -25.74
CA VAL A 32 46.50 16.60 -25.76
C VAL A 32 46.43 16.14 -27.21
N ASN A 33 47.07 15.01 -27.48
CA ASN A 33 46.98 14.29 -28.74
C ASN A 33 45.50 13.86 -28.95
N GLN A 34 44.79 14.53 -29.86
CA GLN A 34 43.43 14.13 -30.25
C GLN A 34 43.50 12.86 -31.10
N GLN A 35 43.44 11.70 -30.46
CA GLN A 35 43.05 10.48 -31.14
C GLN A 35 41.52 10.52 -31.36
N GLN A 36 41.10 10.60 -32.63
CA GLN A 36 39.71 10.40 -33.01
C GLN A 36 39.22 9.03 -32.51
N PRO A 37 38.03 8.92 -31.91
CA PRO A 37 37.44 7.62 -31.64
C PRO A 37 37.05 6.93 -32.97
N PRO A 38 37.17 5.59 -33.07
CA PRO A 38 36.84 4.87 -34.29
C PRO A 38 35.34 5.00 -34.63
N SER A 39 35.05 5.10 -35.93
CA SER A 39 33.71 5.09 -36.50
C SER A 39 32.99 3.79 -36.14
N TYR A 40 31.89 3.91 -35.40
CA TYR A 40 31.02 2.78 -35.08
C TYR A 40 30.38 2.22 -36.35
N MET A 41 30.70 0.98 -36.68
CA MET A 41 30.03 0.22 -37.74
C MET A 41 28.75 -0.39 -37.17
N SER A 42 27.60 -0.10 -37.79
CA SER A 42 26.29 -0.60 -37.35
C SER A 42 26.17 -2.12 -37.56
N PRO A 43 25.59 -2.90 -36.63
CA PRO A 43 25.27 -4.31 -36.89
C PRO A 43 24.13 -4.44 -37.90
N PRO A 44 24.11 -5.49 -38.74
CA PRO A 44 23.02 -5.71 -39.68
C PRO A 44 21.80 -6.27 -38.92
N TYR A 45 20.81 -5.43 -38.64
CA TYR A 45 19.48 -5.91 -38.26
C TYR A 45 18.61 -6.05 -39.52
N PRO A 46 17.87 -7.16 -39.68
CA PRO A 46 16.80 -7.22 -40.66
C PRO A 46 15.64 -6.33 -40.21
N ALA A 47 15.16 -5.49 -41.12
CA ALA A 47 14.01 -4.64 -40.91
C ALA A 47 12.71 -5.46 -41.00
N HIS A 48 12.15 -5.85 -39.85
CA HIS A 48 10.75 -6.27 -39.75
C HIS A 48 10.13 -5.72 -38.45
N PRO A 49 8.87 -5.27 -38.44
CA PRO A 49 8.20 -4.83 -37.22
C PRO A 49 7.94 -6.03 -36.31
N ALA A 50 8.44 -6.00 -35.08
CA ALA A 50 8.06 -6.96 -34.05
C ALA A 50 6.64 -6.62 -33.56
N LEU A 51 5.64 -7.33 -34.10
CA LEU A 51 4.29 -7.35 -33.57
C LEU A 51 4.32 -8.19 -32.28
N TYR A 52 4.20 -7.58 -31.11
CA TYR A 52 3.93 -8.32 -29.88
C TYR A 52 2.52 -8.95 -29.98
N PRO A 53 2.34 -10.27 -29.78
CA PRO A 53 1.01 -10.81 -29.60
C PRO A 53 0.45 -10.37 -28.24
N PRO A 54 -0.86 -10.11 -28.11
CA PRO A 54 -1.47 -9.92 -26.80
C PRO A 54 -1.35 -11.22 -26.01
N SER A 55 -0.91 -11.13 -24.76
CA SER A 55 -0.92 -12.24 -23.82
C SER A 55 -2.36 -12.63 -23.50
N VAL A 56 -2.87 -13.62 -24.23
CA VAL A 56 -4.13 -14.30 -23.92
C VAL A 56 -3.90 -15.17 -22.70
N CYS A 57 -4.76 -15.05 -21.69
CA CYS A 57 -4.79 -15.95 -20.55
C CYS A 57 -5.18 -17.35 -21.05
N SER A 58 -4.21 -18.26 -21.16
CA SER A 58 -4.42 -19.63 -21.59
C SER A 58 -4.88 -20.49 -20.41
N VAL A 59 -6.16 -20.86 -20.40
CA VAL A 59 -6.63 -22.02 -19.65
C VAL A 59 -6.06 -23.26 -20.35
N ALA A 60 -5.22 -24.02 -19.64
CA ALA A 60 -4.71 -25.29 -20.15
C ALA A 60 -5.87 -26.30 -20.29
N PRO A 61 -6.02 -27.01 -21.43
CA PRO A 61 -6.96 -28.12 -21.53
C PRO A 61 -6.43 -29.32 -20.71
N GLU A 62 -7.28 -29.84 -19.83
CA GLU A 62 -7.04 -31.10 -19.10
C GLU A 62 -6.97 -32.28 -20.11
N PRO A 63 -6.04 -33.25 -19.95
CA PRO A 63 -5.96 -34.39 -20.86
C PRO A 63 -7.18 -35.32 -20.74
N PRO A 64 -7.66 -35.93 -21.84
CA PRO A 64 -8.85 -36.78 -21.80
C PRO A 64 -8.55 -38.07 -21.02
N GLN A 65 -9.42 -38.40 -20.06
CA GLN A 65 -9.35 -39.67 -19.34
C GLN A 65 -9.82 -40.83 -20.25
N PRO A 66 -9.21 -42.03 -20.16
CA PRO A 66 -9.61 -43.18 -20.96
C PRO A 66 -11.05 -43.61 -20.65
N GLY A 67 -11.89 -43.62 -21.68
CA GLY A 67 -13.30 -43.99 -21.58
C GLY A 67 -13.52 -45.45 -21.17
N PHE A 68 -14.48 -45.65 -20.27
CA PHE A 68 -15.06 -46.95 -19.98
C PHE A 68 -16.17 -47.22 -21.00
N VAL A 69 -15.94 -48.18 -21.89
CA VAL A 69 -16.93 -48.64 -22.88
C VAL A 69 -17.92 -49.56 -22.17
N ILE A 70 -19.18 -49.15 -22.04
CA ILE A 70 -20.29 -50.06 -21.80
C ILE A 70 -21.05 -50.21 -23.12
N ASN A 71 -20.90 -51.38 -23.73
CA ASN A 71 -21.71 -51.85 -24.83
C ASN A 71 -23.09 -52.25 -24.28
N ILE A 72 -24.17 -51.60 -24.72
CA ILE A 72 -25.52 -52.15 -24.61
C ILE A 72 -26.18 -52.07 -25.98
N ALA A 73 -26.43 -53.24 -26.56
CA ALA A 73 -27.19 -53.45 -27.78
C ALA A 73 -28.69 -53.16 -27.56
N PRO A 74 -29.47 -52.82 -28.61
CA PRO A 74 -30.88 -52.46 -28.47
C PRO A 74 -31.78 -53.70 -28.42
N PRO A 75 -32.99 -53.55 -27.86
CA PRO A 75 -34.15 -53.97 -28.64
C PRO A 75 -35.37 -53.04 -28.51
N GLY A 76 -36.01 -52.78 -29.66
CA GLY A 76 -37.44 -53.00 -29.90
C GLY A 76 -38.49 -52.34 -29.01
N GLU A 77 -39.17 -51.36 -29.61
CA GLU A 77 -40.63 -51.18 -29.71
C GLU A 77 -41.52 -50.84 -28.49
N ASP A 78 -42.44 -49.92 -28.81
CA ASP A 78 -43.80 -49.67 -28.29
C ASP A 78 -44.03 -48.76 -27.06
N GLY A 79 -44.80 -47.69 -27.31
CA GLY A 79 -45.90 -47.30 -26.42
C GLY A 79 -45.96 -45.87 -25.87
N ILE A 80 -46.56 -44.95 -26.63
CA ILE A 80 -47.67 -44.05 -26.23
C ILE A 80 -47.54 -43.21 -24.92
N SER A 81 -47.39 -41.87 -25.05
CA SER A 81 -48.35 -40.82 -24.61
C SER A 81 -47.72 -39.44 -24.30
N LYS A 82 -48.24 -38.40 -24.99
CA LYS A 82 -48.64 -37.03 -24.54
C LYS A 82 -47.68 -36.20 -23.64
N ALA A 83 -47.49 -34.88 -23.78
CA ALA A 83 -48.06 -33.79 -24.57
C ALA A 83 -47.03 -32.62 -24.49
N GLU A 84 -46.63 -32.02 -25.61
CA GLU A 84 -47.06 -30.70 -26.11
C GLU A 84 -46.37 -29.50 -25.40
N GLU A 85 -45.33 -29.00 -26.07
CA GLU A 85 -44.68 -27.70 -25.89
C GLU A 85 -45.00 -26.89 -27.17
N PRO A 86 -45.31 -25.58 -27.10
CA PRO A 86 -45.67 -24.84 -28.31
C PRO A 86 -44.43 -24.40 -29.08
N GLU A 87 -44.40 -24.83 -30.33
CA GLU A 87 -43.50 -24.45 -31.41
C GLU A 87 -43.79 -23.00 -31.87
N ILE A 88 -42.76 -22.18 -32.10
CA ILE A 88 -42.82 -21.10 -33.11
C ILE A 88 -41.64 -21.28 -34.07
N LYS A 89 -42.01 -21.58 -35.32
CA LYS A 89 -41.17 -21.82 -36.49
C LYS A 89 -40.68 -20.51 -37.13
N MET A 90 -39.39 -20.52 -37.49
CA MET A 90 -38.83 -20.20 -38.82
C MET A 90 -39.03 -18.80 -39.43
N ASP A 91 -37.93 -18.09 -39.67
CA ASP A 91 -37.48 -17.86 -41.06
C ASP A 91 -35.96 -17.58 -41.12
N SER A 92 -35.33 -18.18 -42.10
CA SER A 92 -33.94 -17.99 -42.50
C SER A 92 -33.96 -17.43 -43.91
N SER A 93 -33.58 -16.17 -44.07
CA SER A 93 -32.70 -15.70 -45.15
C SER A 93 -32.65 -14.17 -45.20
N VAL A 94 -31.44 -13.62 -45.13
CA VAL A 94 -30.81 -12.81 -46.20
C VAL A 94 -29.46 -12.36 -45.67
N VAL A 95 -28.43 -12.78 -46.41
CA VAL A 95 -27.03 -12.42 -46.25
C VAL A 95 -26.87 -10.91 -46.41
N GLY A 96 -26.44 -10.24 -45.35
CA GLY A 96 -25.96 -8.86 -45.35
C GLY A 96 -24.66 -8.81 -44.56
N VAL A 97 -23.54 -8.83 -45.28
CA VAL A 97 -22.17 -8.79 -44.76
C VAL A 97 -21.92 -7.47 -44.02
N LEU A 98 -21.74 -7.52 -42.70
CA LEU A 98 -20.98 -6.54 -41.92
C LEU A 98 -20.10 -7.31 -40.91
N PRO A 99 -18.82 -6.93 -40.71
CA PRO A 99 -17.92 -7.69 -39.87
C PRO A 99 -18.21 -7.42 -38.38
N ASP A 100 -18.42 -8.51 -37.65
CA ASP A 100 -18.05 -8.75 -36.26
C ASP A 100 -18.12 -7.57 -35.27
N SER A 101 -19.17 -7.56 -34.45
CA SER A 101 -19.28 -6.73 -33.24
C SER A 101 -19.96 -7.51 -32.11
N GLY A 102 -19.33 -8.60 -31.68
CA GLY A 102 -19.45 -9.13 -30.30
C GLY A 102 -18.03 -9.27 -29.70
N PRO A 103 -17.80 -9.57 -28.41
CA PRO A 103 -18.55 -9.42 -27.16
C PRO A 103 -17.80 -8.46 -26.19
N ILE A 104 -17.47 -7.24 -26.65
CA ILE A 104 -16.60 -6.30 -25.89
C ILE A 104 -17.31 -5.62 -24.71
N VAL A 105 -18.64 -5.61 -24.75
CA VAL A 105 -19.47 -4.88 -23.78
C VAL A 105 -19.74 -5.73 -22.55
N ASP A 106 -20.03 -7.03 -22.72
CA ASP A 106 -20.30 -7.95 -21.60
C ASP A 106 -19.06 -8.18 -20.71
N THR A 107 -17.88 -8.36 -21.31
CA THR A 107 -16.62 -8.51 -20.57
C THR A 107 -16.28 -7.26 -19.73
N THR A 108 -16.54 -6.07 -20.26
CA THR A 108 -16.30 -4.80 -19.55
C THR A 108 -17.23 -4.61 -18.35
N PHE A 109 -18.48 -5.06 -18.43
CA PHE A 109 -19.44 -5.00 -17.31
C PHE A 109 -19.16 -6.07 -16.25
N GLU A 110 -18.76 -7.27 -16.67
CA GLU A 110 -18.34 -8.36 -15.80
C GLU A 110 -17.10 -7.97 -14.98
N ASP A 111 -16.07 -7.41 -15.63
CA ASP A 111 -14.85 -6.91 -14.97
C ASP A 111 -15.14 -5.81 -13.94
N LYS A 112 -16.06 -4.89 -14.24
CA LYS A 112 -16.48 -3.84 -13.30
C LYS A 112 -17.21 -4.42 -12.09
N THR A 113 -18.03 -5.44 -12.29
CA THR A 113 -18.83 -6.07 -11.24
C THR A 113 -17.95 -6.92 -10.32
N ILE A 114 -17.05 -7.72 -10.90
CA ILE A 114 -16.04 -8.50 -10.17
C ILE A 114 -15.16 -7.58 -9.33
N ARG A 115 -14.67 -6.47 -9.92
CA ARG A 115 -13.84 -5.50 -9.20
C ARG A 115 -14.58 -4.83 -8.04
N ARG A 116 -15.85 -4.44 -8.22
CA ARG A 116 -16.67 -3.89 -7.13
C ARG A 116 -16.90 -4.91 -6.01
N ALA A 117 -17.08 -6.18 -6.34
CA ALA A 117 -17.20 -7.24 -5.36
C ALA A 117 -15.88 -7.46 -4.58
N PHE A 118 -14.74 -7.44 -5.26
CA PHE A 118 -13.42 -7.48 -4.63
C PHE A 118 -13.21 -6.32 -3.66
N ILE A 119 -13.40 -5.08 -4.12
CA ILE A 119 -13.26 -3.87 -3.31
C ILE A 119 -14.13 -3.97 -2.07
N ARG A 120 -15.43 -4.30 -2.25
CA ARG A 120 -16.35 -4.47 -1.12
C ARG A 120 -15.84 -5.52 -0.13
N LYS A 121 -15.30 -6.65 -0.61
CA LYS A 121 -14.77 -7.72 0.23
C LYS A 121 -13.56 -7.24 1.05
N VAL A 122 -12.58 -6.59 0.42
CA VAL A 122 -11.39 -6.03 1.10
C VAL A 122 -11.80 -5.04 2.19
N PHE A 123 -12.61 -4.04 1.85
CA PHE A 123 -13.04 -3.02 2.82
C PHE A 123 -13.92 -3.60 3.93
N THR A 124 -14.72 -4.63 3.66
CA THR A 124 -15.48 -5.34 4.71
C THR A 124 -14.54 -6.01 5.70
N VAL A 125 -13.50 -6.70 5.20
CA VAL A 125 -12.48 -7.34 6.06
C VAL A 125 -11.75 -6.29 6.90
N VAL A 126 -11.26 -5.21 6.28
CA VAL A 126 -10.58 -4.11 6.99
C VAL A 126 -11.49 -3.49 8.07
N THR A 127 -12.77 -3.27 7.76
CA THR A 127 -13.74 -2.71 8.72
C THR A 127 -13.90 -3.62 9.94
N VAL A 128 -14.00 -4.93 9.73
CA VAL A 128 -14.08 -5.91 10.83
C VAL A 128 -12.79 -5.91 11.66
N GLN A 129 -11.62 -5.83 11.01
CA GLN A 129 -10.33 -5.75 11.72
C GLN A 129 -10.27 -4.52 12.61
N LEU A 130 -10.60 -3.34 12.07
CA LEU A 130 -10.62 -2.08 12.82
C LEU A 130 -11.62 -2.10 13.96
N LEU A 131 -12.80 -2.70 13.77
CA LEU A 131 -13.80 -2.83 14.83
C LEU A 131 -13.26 -3.66 16.00
N ILE A 132 -12.61 -4.79 15.70
CA ILE A 132 -11.96 -5.63 16.72
C ILE A 132 -10.89 -4.82 17.44
N THR A 133 -10.01 -4.13 16.71
CA THR A 133 -8.90 -3.37 17.30
C THR A 133 -9.37 -2.24 18.17
N PHE A 134 -10.27 -1.38 17.68
CA PHE A 134 -10.79 -0.26 18.46
C PHE A 134 -11.61 -0.73 19.66
N SER A 135 -12.29 -1.89 19.59
CA SER A 135 -12.93 -2.48 20.75
C SER A 135 -11.91 -2.87 21.83
N VAL A 136 -10.82 -3.53 21.45
CA VAL A 136 -9.73 -3.90 22.38
C VAL A 136 -9.08 -2.64 22.98
N VAL A 137 -8.78 -1.64 22.15
CA VAL A 137 -8.25 -0.34 22.61
C VAL A 137 -9.20 0.29 23.62
N CYS A 138 -10.50 0.35 23.32
CA CYS A 138 -11.50 0.88 24.24
C CYS A 138 -11.51 0.14 25.58
N ILE A 139 -11.49 -1.20 25.57
CA ILE A 139 -11.46 -2.00 26.82
C ILE A 139 -10.21 -1.66 27.64
N PHE A 140 -9.05 -1.54 26.99
CA PHE A 140 -7.77 -1.29 27.67
C PHE A 140 -7.64 0.15 28.18
N THR A 141 -8.28 1.09 27.50
CA THR A 141 -8.28 2.52 27.85
C THR A 141 -9.32 2.87 28.92
N PHE A 142 -10.53 2.30 28.86
CA PHE A 142 -11.61 2.65 29.79
C PHE A 142 -11.64 1.78 31.06
N SER A 143 -11.03 0.59 31.06
CA SER A 143 -10.95 -0.26 32.24
C SER A 143 -9.60 -0.11 32.96
N GLU A 144 -9.60 0.57 34.11
CA GLU A 144 -8.38 0.72 34.91
C GLU A 144 -7.75 -0.63 35.34
N VAL A 145 -8.58 -1.64 35.57
CA VAL A 145 -8.12 -2.98 35.97
C VAL A 145 -7.33 -3.62 34.84
N VAL A 146 -7.84 -3.54 33.61
CA VAL A 146 -7.16 -4.07 32.42
C VAL A 146 -5.91 -3.25 32.14
N GLN A 147 -6.01 -1.92 32.16
CA GLN A 147 -4.89 -0.99 31.96
C GLN A 147 -3.70 -1.34 32.87
N LYS A 148 -3.93 -1.45 34.19
CA LYS A 148 -2.88 -1.80 35.16
C LYS A 148 -2.33 -3.22 34.94
N ALA A 149 -3.19 -4.17 34.56
CA ALA A 149 -2.79 -5.54 34.30
C ALA A 149 -1.86 -5.68 33.09
N VAL A 150 -2.11 -4.94 32.00
CA VAL A 150 -1.29 -5.00 30.78
C VAL A 150 0.01 -4.23 30.92
N GLN A 151 0.01 -3.09 31.64
CA GLN A 151 1.22 -2.31 31.92
C GLN A 151 2.22 -3.09 32.80
N ARG A 152 1.74 -3.93 33.72
CA ARG A 152 2.61 -4.74 34.60
C ARG A 152 3.28 -5.91 33.88
N ASN A 153 2.64 -6.47 32.85
CA ASN A 153 3.03 -7.72 32.24
C ASN A 153 3.66 -7.53 30.84
N ILE A 154 4.86 -6.97 30.81
CA ILE A 154 5.61 -6.73 29.55
C ILE A 154 5.82 -8.00 28.72
N TRP A 155 5.89 -9.18 29.37
CA TRP A 155 6.05 -10.47 28.71
C TRP A 155 4.90 -10.81 27.76
N ILE A 156 3.66 -10.41 28.09
CA ILE A 156 2.50 -10.65 27.23
C ILE A 156 2.57 -9.75 26.00
N TYR A 157 2.98 -8.49 26.18
CA TYR A 157 3.25 -7.58 25.07
C TYR A 157 4.34 -8.13 24.14
N LEU A 158 5.47 -8.57 24.69
CA LEU A 158 6.56 -9.16 23.90
C LEU A 158 6.12 -10.43 23.17
N SER A 159 5.33 -11.30 23.81
CA SER A 159 4.77 -12.49 23.19
C SER A 159 3.84 -12.13 22.02
N SER A 160 2.95 -11.16 22.19
CA SER A 160 2.06 -10.68 21.13
C SER A 160 2.84 -10.11 19.93
N TYR A 161 3.95 -9.41 20.18
CA TYR A 161 4.85 -8.91 19.14
C TYR A 161 5.51 -10.03 18.34
N ILE A 162 6.03 -11.06 19.02
CA ILE A 162 6.64 -12.22 18.36
C ILE A 162 5.60 -12.94 17.49
N ILE A 163 4.39 -13.16 18.01
CA ILE A 163 3.29 -13.79 17.25
C ILE A 163 2.94 -12.96 16.02
N PHE A 164 2.80 -11.64 16.17
CA PHE A 164 2.53 -10.73 15.06
C PHE A 164 3.59 -10.87 13.97
N VAL A 165 4.88 -10.76 14.31
CA VAL A 165 5.97 -10.85 13.35
C VAL A 165 6.00 -12.20 12.66
N VAL A 166 5.93 -13.31 13.40
CA VAL A 166 5.98 -14.65 12.83
C VAL A 166 4.84 -14.87 11.84
N VAL A 167 3.60 -14.54 12.21
CA VAL A 167 2.44 -14.76 11.34
C VAL A 167 2.44 -13.80 10.16
N ALA A 168 2.84 -12.54 10.35
CA ALA A 168 2.98 -11.58 9.25
C ALA A 168 4.06 -12.03 8.24
N LEU A 169 5.22 -12.51 8.71
CA LEU A 169 6.26 -13.07 7.84
C LEU A 169 5.77 -14.32 7.11
N CYS A 170 5.03 -15.20 7.78
CA CYS A 170 4.41 -16.35 7.12
C CYS A 170 3.44 -15.91 6.02
N LEU A 171 2.62 -14.88 6.24
CA LEU A 171 1.69 -14.35 5.23
C LEU A 171 2.42 -13.73 4.03
N THR A 172 3.53 -13.02 4.27
CA THR A 172 4.31 -12.35 3.21
C THR A 172 5.18 -13.34 2.42
N PHE A 173 5.87 -14.27 3.09
CA PHE A 173 6.80 -15.19 2.43
C PHE A 173 6.15 -16.48 1.93
N SER A 174 5.02 -16.90 2.51
CA SER A 174 4.35 -18.15 2.15
C SER A 174 3.01 -17.90 1.46
N SER A 175 3.03 -17.49 0.19
CA SER A 175 1.79 -17.43 -0.62
C SER A 175 1.04 -18.77 -0.62
N SER A 176 1.75 -19.90 -0.52
CA SER A 176 1.14 -21.23 -0.42
C SER A 176 0.30 -21.47 0.86
N PHE A 177 0.60 -20.77 1.96
CA PHE A 177 -0.15 -20.87 3.21
C PHE A 177 -1.37 -19.94 3.23
N SER A 178 -1.27 -18.76 2.62
CA SER A 178 -2.42 -17.85 2.44
C SER A 178 -3.40 -18.33 1.34
N ARG A 179 -2.94 -19.22 0.44
CA ARG A 179 -3.75 -19.86 -0.61
C ARG A 179 -4.81 -20.82 -0.11
N LYS A 180 -4.61 -21.43 1.06
CA LYS A 180 -5.47 -22.51 1.55
C LYS A 180 -6.58 -21.93 2.41
N HIS A 181 -7.82 -21.97 1.91
CA HIS A 181 -8.98 -21.76 2.76
C HIS A 181 -9.08 -22.91 3.79
N PRO A 182 -9.31 -22.65 5.10
CA PRO A 182 -9.61 -21.38 5.75
C PRO A 182 -8.40 -20.67 6.41
N TRP A 183 -7.19 -21.23 6.27
CA TRP A 183 -5.98 -20.79 6.98
C TRP A 183 -5.63 -19.32 6.78
N ASN A 184 -5.97 -18.74 5.63
CA ASN A 184 -5.77 -17.31 5.38
C ASN A 184 -6.55 -16.40 6.35
N PHE A 185 -7.82 -16.72 6.60
CA PHE A 185 -8.64 -15.95 7.54
C PHE A 185 -8.22 -16.17 8.98
N VAL A 186 -7.76 -17.38 9.31
CA VAL A 186 -7.21 -17.66 10.64
C VAL A 186 -5.94 -16.85 10.88
N ALA A 187 -4.99 -16.86 9.93
CA ALA A 187 -3.77 -16.08 10.02
C ALA A 187 -4.05 -14.58 10.11
N LEU A 188 -4.98 -14.06 9.30
CA LEU A 188 -5.42 -12.67 9.38
C LEU A 188 -6.05 -12.35 10.74
N GLY A 189 -6.88 -13.23 11.27
CA GLY A 189 -7.49 -13.08 12.60
C GLY A 189 -6.44 -13.05 13.72
N VAL A 190 -5.43 -13.94 13.66
CA VAL A 190 -4.33 -13.96 14.63
C VAL A 190 -3.52 -12.66 14.57
N VAL A 191 -3.15 -12.19 13.37
CA VAL A 191 -2.45 -10.91 13.20
C VAL A 191 -3.28 -9.74 13.71
N THR A 192 -4.58 -9.75 13.44
CA THR A 192 -5.50 -8.71 13.91
C THR A 192 -5.55 -8.69 15.43
N LEU A 193 -5.72 -9.85 16.09
CA LEU A 193 -5.80 -9.95 17.54
C LEU A 193 -4.46 -9.60 18.22
N SER A 194 -3.34 -10.08 17.68
CA SER A 194 -2.01 -9.78 18.23
C SER A 194 -1.70 -8.29 18.11
N LEU A 195 -1.98 -7.68 16.96
CA LEU A 195 -1.78 -6.25 16.77
C LEU A 195 -2.75 -5.43 17.63
N SER A 196 -4.00 -5.86 17.76
CA SER A 196 -4.99 -5.19 18.62
C SER A 196 -4.54 -5.16 20.08
N TYR A 197 -3.94 -6.26 20.57
CA TYR A 197 -3.35 -6.30 21.90
C TYR A 197 -2.17 -5.34 22.04
N MET A 198 -1.25 -5.32 21.06
CA MET A 198 -0.11 -4.40 21.06
C MET A 198 -0.56 -2.94 21.09
N VAL A 199 -1.47 -2.57 20.19
CA VAL A 199 -2.01 -1.21 20.06
C VAL A 199 -2.79 -0.82 21.31
N GLY A 200 -3.63 -1.71 21.85
CA GLY A 200 -4.34 -1.49 23.11
C GLY A 200 -3.38 -1.29 24.29
N THR A 201 -2.28 -2.04 24.34
CA THR A 201 -1.25 -1.87 25.36
C THR A 201 -0.56 -0.51 25.23
N VAL A 202 -0.22 -0.06 24.02
CA VAL A 202 0.35 1.28 23.78
C VAL A 202 -0.63 2.39 24.17
N ALA A 203 -1.90 2.25 23.79
CA ALA A 203 -2.97 3.17 24.18
C ALA A 203 -3.16 3.24 25.70
N SER A 204 -2.92 2.14 26.42
CA SER A 204 -3.00 2.11 27.89
C SER A 204 -2.00 3.05 28.57
N PHE A 205 -0.89 3.40 27.93
CA PHE A 205 0.12 4.33 28.47
C PHE A 205 -0.19 5.81 28.18
N HIS A 206 -1.23 6.09 27.38
CA HIS A 206 -1.64 7.43 27.02
C HIS A 206 -2.89 7.84 27.81
N SER A 207 -3.15 9.15 27.90
CA SER A 207 -4.37 9.64 28.55
C SER A 207 -5.61 9.21 27.76
N THR A 208 -6.68 8.87 28.48
CA THR A 208 -7.93 8.39 27.88
C THR A 208 -8.52 9.40 26.89
N THR A 209 -8.42 10.69 27.21
CA THR A 209 -8.81 11.79 26.32
C THR A 209 -7.99 11.80 25.03
N ALA A 210 -6.66 11.67 25.12
CA ALA A 210 -5.80 11.62 23.93
C ALA A 210 -6.11 10.41 23.05
N VAL A 211 -6.33 9.23 23.66
CA VAL A 211 -6.69 8.02 22.92
C VAL A 211 -8.01 8.20 22.19
N ALA A 212 -9.05 8.74 22.85
CA ALA A 212 -10.35 8.97 22.23
C ALA A 212 -10.29 9.96 21.06
N ILE A 213 -9.53 11.05 21.21
CA ILE A 213 -9.31 12.03 20.14
C ILE A 213 -8.54 11.41 18.98
N ALA A 214 -7.46 10.65 19.25
CA ALA A 214 -6.69 9.95 18.22
C ALA A 214 -7.57 8.98 17.43
N MET A 215 -8.38 8.16 18.12
CA MET A 215 -9.30 7.22 17.49
C MET A 215 -10.28 7.93 16.54
N GLY A 216 -10.92 9.00 17.01
CA GLY A 216 -11.84 9.80 16.20
C GLY A 216 -11.15 10.44 14.98
N ALA A 217 -9.97 11.01 15.19
CA ALA A 217 -9.17 11.61 14.12
C ALA A 217 -8.73 10.58 13.07
N THR A 218 -8.28 9.39 13.47
CA THR A 218 -7.92 8.31 12.55
C THR A 218 -9.10 7.90 11.68
N LEU A 219 -10.29 7.74 12.26
CA LEU A 219 -11.49 7.39 11.48
C LEU A 219 -11.82 8.45 10.43
N ILE A 220 -11.75 9.73 10.79
CA ILE A 220 -12.00 10.84 9.86
C ILE A 220 -10.94 10.89 8.76
N ILE A 221 -9.66 10.81 9.13
CA ILE A 221 -8.54 10.87 8.19
C ILE A 221 -8.59 9.68 7.22
N SER A 222 -8.72 8.46 7.74
CA SER A 222 -8.78 7.25 6.91
C SER A 222 -9.98 7.26 5.97
N PHE A 223 -11.17 7.63 6.46
CA PHE A 223 -12.37 7.72 5.61
C PHE A 223 -12.22 8.78 4.51
N THR A 224 -11.65 9.95 4.85
CA THR A 224 -11.36 11.01 3.89
C THR A 224 -10.39 10.54 2.82
N ILE A 225 -9.32 9.85 3.20
CA ILE A 225 -8.32 9.29 2.26
C ILE A 225 -8.95 8.22 1.37
N VAL A 226 -9.76 7.32 1.92
CA VAL A 226 -10.44 6.28 1.13
C VAL A 226 -11.35 6.91 0.08
N ILE A 227 -12.15 7.93 0.45
CA ILE A 227 -13.00 8.66 -0.50
C ILE A 227 -12.16 9.39 -1.55
N PHE A 228 -11.10 10.09 -1.11
CA PHE A 228 -10.20 10.82 -1.99
C PHE A 228 -9.52 9.88 -3.00
N SER A 229 -9.02 8.72 -2.55
CA SER A 229 -8.41 7.70 -3.40
C SER A 229 -9.40 7.07 -4.38
N ALA A 230 -10.69 7.01 -4.05
CA ALA A 230 -11.71 6.57 -5.00
C ALA A 230 -11.94 7.60 -6.13
N GLN A 231 -11.77 8.89 -5.86
CA GLN A 231 -12.03 9.96 -6.82
C GLN A 231 -10.79 10.31 -7.65
N THR A 232 -9.63 10.46 -6.99
CA THR A 232 -8.39 10.99 -7.58
C THR A 232 -7.53 9.91 -8.20
N ARG A 233 -6.86 10.22 -9.32
CA ARG A 233 -5.79 9.36 -9.88
C ARG A 233 -4.45 9.83 -9.35
N VAL A 234 -3.71 8.96 -8.67
CA VAL A 234 -2.34 9.24 -8.24
C VAL A 234 -1.35 8.63 -9.23
N ASP A 235 -0.35 9.41 -9.61
CA ASP A 235 0.78 8.93 -10.39
C ASP A 235 1.74 8.15 -9.47
N PHE A 236 1.64 6.82 -9.51
CA PHE A 236 2.37 5.91 -8.62
C PHE A 236 3.89 6.07 -8.70
N THR A 237 4.46 6.44 -9.85
CA THR A 237 5.91 6.66 -9.98
C THR A 237 6.40 7.82 -9.12
N ILE A 238 5.69 8.95 -9.12
CA ILE A 238 6.04 10.12 -8.32
C ILE A 238 5.72 9.84 -6.84
N CYS A 239 4.57 9.23 -6.57
CA CYS A 239 4.13 8.94 -5.22
C CYS A 239 5.07 7.97 -4.49
N ASN A 240 5.51 6.89 -5.15
CA ASN A 240 6.47 5.94 -4.57
C ASN A 240 7.82 6.60 -4.29
N GLY A 241 8.26 7.53 -5.14
CA GLY A 241 9.47 8.33 -4.91
C GLY A 241 9.35 9.22 -3.66
N ILE A 242 8.23 9.95 -3.52
CA ILE A 242 7.96 10.80 -2.33
C ILE A 242 7.85 9.95 -1.06
N LEU A 243 7.15 8.82 -1.11
CA LEU A 243 7.00 7.89 0.01
C LEU A 243 8.35 7.34 0.46
N LEU A 244 9.24 6.99 -0.47
CA LEU A 244 10.58 6.52 -0.15
C LEU A 244 11.39 7.61 0.59
N VAL A 245 11.37 8.85 0.11
CA VAL A 245 12.08 9.96 0.74
C VAL A 245 11.54 10.20 2.15
N LEU A 246 10.22 10.28 2.32
CA LEU A 246 9.63 10.49 3.64
C LEU A 246 9.84 9.31 4.60
N ALA A 247 9.89 8.08 4.10
CA ALA A 247 10.20 6.91 4.92
C ALA A 247 11.66 6.96 5.42
N VAL A 248 12.60 7.36 4.57
CA VAL A 248 14.01 7.55 4.96
C VAL A 248 14.15 8.71 5.95
N ASP A 249 13.47 9.83 5.72
CA ASP A 249 13.46 10.95 6.68
C ASP A 249 12.91 10.52 8.03
N LEU A 250 11.79 9.78 8.05
CA LEU A 250 11.21 9.27 9.27
C LEU A 250 12.15 8.29 10.00
N LEU A 251 12.89 7.47 9.27
CA LEU A 251 13.92 6.59 9.84
C LEU A 251 15.05 7.39 10.49
N MET A 252 15.52 8.46 9.83
CA MET A 252 16.55 9.35 10.37
C MET A 252 16.06 10.08 11.63
N PHE A 253 14.84 10.63 11.62
CA PHE A 253 14.22 11.23 12.81
C PHE A 253 14.04 10.22 13.94
N GLY A 254 13.66 8.98 13.63
CA GLY A 254 13.57 7.89 14.61
C GLY A 254 14.92 7.61 15.27
N PHE A 255 16.01 7.58 14.49
CA PHE A 255 17.36 7.45 15.02
C PHE A 255 17.75 8.63 15.93
N PHE A 256 17.46 9.86 15.53
CA PHE A 256 17.70 11.04 16.36
C PHE A 256 16.88 11.03 17.66
N SER A 257 15.65 10.50 17.62
CA SER A 257 14.80 10.38 18.80
C SER A 257 15.37 9.45 19.89
N ILE A 258 16.32 8.57 19.56
CA ILE A 258 17.02 7.71 20.54
C ILE A 258 17.99 8.53 21.39
N PHE A 259 18.70 9.48 20.78
CA PHE A 259 19.71 10.30 21.47
C PHE A 259 19.12 11.58 22.07
N PHE A 260 18.12 12.18 21.40
CA PHE A 260 17.53 13.45 21.76
C PHE A 260 16.07 13.26 22.19
N HIS A 261 15.83 13.16 23.51
CA HIS A 261 14.48 13.03 24.05
C HIS A 261 13.87 14.41 24.28
N SER A 262 13.23 14.96 23.23
CA SER A 262 12.51 16.24 23.31
C SER A 262 11.06 16.07 22.89
N THR A 263 10.15 16.72 23.62
CA THR A 263 8.71 16.75 23.32
C THR A 263 8.45 17.27 21.89
N VAL A 264 9.22 18.27 21.45
CA VAL A 264 9.11 18.83 20.09
C VAL A 264 9.46 17.77 19.03
N LEU A 265 10.50 16.97 19.28
CA LEU A 265 10.92 15.91 18.36
C LEU A 265 9.83 14.84 18.26
N GLN A 266 9.22 14.43 19.38
CA GLN A 266 8.11 13.47 19.38
C GLN A 266 6.88 13.98 18.62
N ILE A 267 6.52 15.26 18.77
CA ILE A 267 5.41 15.87 18.04
C ILE A 267 5.70 15.89 16.54
N VAL A 268 6.89 16.33 16.12
CA VAL A 268 7.30 16.36 14.71
C VAL A 268 7.33 14.94 14.13
N TYR A 269 7.85 13.97 14.89
CA TYR A 269 7.89 12.57 14.50
C TYR A 269 6.48 11.98 14.33
N GLY A 270 5.57 12.29 15.25
CA GLY A 270 4.14 11.95 15.15
C GLY A 270 3.49 12.53 13.89
N CYS A 271 3.69 13.82 13.61
CA CYS A 271 3.17 14.48 12.41
C CYS A 271 3.69 13.85 11.12
N LEU A 272 5.01 13.64 11.02
CA LEU A 272 5.64 13.10 9.82
C LEU A 272 5.20 11.65 9.57
N GLY A 273 5.08 10.85 10.63
CA GLY A 273 4.59 9.48 10.53
C GLY A 273 3.12 9.37 10.15
N ALA A 274 2.27 10.19 10.75
CA ALA A 274 0.86 10.24 10.37
C ALA A 274 0.69 10.67 8.90
N LEU A 275 1.48 11.63 8.43
CA LEU A 275 1.49 12.05 7.02
C LEU A 275 1.99 10.95 6.08
N LEU A 276 3.08 10.28 6.42
CA LEU A 276 3.65 9.19 5.63
C LEU A 276 2.64 8.05 5.45
N TYR A 277 2.07 7.54 6.55
CA TYR A 277 1.09 6.46 6.49
C TYR A 277 -0.26 6.87 5.90
N ALA A 278 -0.64 8.16 5.99
CA ALA A 278 -1.77 8.68 5.24
C ALA A 278 -1.55 8.59 3.72
N MET A 279 -0.33 8.83 3.25
CA MET A 279 0.01 8.68 1.83
C MET A 279 0.15 7.22 1.40
N PHE A 280 0.68 6.33 2.24
CA PHE A 280 0.65 4.88 2.00
C PHE A 280 -0.79 4.39 1.85
N LEU A 281 -1.67 4.74 2.80
CA LEU A 281 -3.09 4.42 2.74
C LEU A 281 -3.72 4.90 1.43
N ALA A 282 -3.36 6.09 0.95
CA ALA A 282 -3.88 6.63 -0.29
C ALA A 282 -3.46 5.78 -1.51
N VAL A 283 -2.18 5.39 -1.57
CA VAL A 283 -1.60 4.53 -2.63
C VAL A 283 -2.22 3.13 -2.58
N ASP A 284 -2.25 2.51 -1.42
CA ASP A 284 -2.75 1.15 -1.24
C ASP A 284 -4.26 1.06 -1.51
N CYS A 285 -5.03 2.10 -1.17
CA CYS A 285 -6.43 2.20 -1.58
C CYS A 285 -6.58 2.20 -3.09
N GLN A 286 -5.70 2.89 -3.83
CA GLN A 286 -5.77 2.95 -5.28
C GLN A 286 -5.34 1.64 -5.95
N LEU A 287 -4.35 0.95 -5.35
CA LEU A 287 -3.94 -0.38 -5.78
C LEU A 287 -5.11 -1.38 -5.62
N VAL A 288 -5.80 -1.35 -4.46
CA VAL A 288 -7.00 -2.17 -4.18
C VAL A 288 -8.15 -1.85 -5.12
N MET A 289 -8.33 -0.59 -5.50
CA MET A 289 -9.40 -0.19 -6.42
C MET A 289 -9.16 -0.62 -7.87
N GLY A 290 -8.05 -1.32 -8.16
CA GLY A 290 -7.79 -1.95 -9.45
C GLY A 290 -7.62 -0.93 -10.57
N ARG A 291 -6.97 0.19 -10.28
CA ARG A 291 -6.60 1.20 -11.28
C ARG A 291 -5.34 0.84 -12.08
N GLU A 292 -4.68 -0.26 -11.72
CA GLU A 292 -3.59 -0.94 -12.42
C GLU A 292 -4.05 -2.33 -12.89
N LYS A 293 -3.41 -2.87 -13.96
CA LYS A 293 -3.82 -4.09 -14.69
C LYS A 293 -3.46 -5.42 -13.96
N TYR A 294 -3.63 -5.51 -12.65
CA TYR A 294 -3.37 -6.76 -11.92
C TYR A 294 -4.66 -7.55 -11.75
N CYS A 295 -4.76 -8.68 -12.46
CA CYS A 295 -5.81 -9.69 -12.28
C CYS A 295 -5.61 -10.34 -10.92
N ILE A 296 -6.41 -9.89 -9.96
CA ILE A 296 -6.34 -10.29 -8.57
C ILE A 296 -6.69 -11.77 -8.39
N SER A 297 -5.73 -12.52 -7.85
CA SER A 297 -6.00 -13.83 -7.27
C SER A 297 -6.72 -13.68 -5.92
N PRO A 298 -7.48 -14.70 -5.47
CA PRO A 298 -8.11 -14.72 -4.14
C PRO A 298 -7.12 -14.59 -2.96
N GLU A 299 -5.83 -14.50 -3.20
CA GLU A 299 -4.78 -14.29 -2.20
C GLU A 299 -4.48 -12.80 -1.98
N GLU A 300 -4.66 -11.99 -3.02
CA GLU A 300 -4.32 -10.57 -3.00
C GLU A 300 -5.30 -9.76 -2.16
N TYR A 301 -6.57 -10.18 -2.01
CA TYR A 301 -7.52 -9.43 -1.18
C TYR A 301 -7.17 -9.47 0.31
N VAL A 302 -6.63 -10.59 0.81
CA VAL A 302 -6.27 -10.71 2.23
C VAL A 302 -5.00 -9.95 2.52
N PHE A 303 -4.01 -10.05 1.63
CA PHE A 303 -2.79 -9.26 1.75
C PHE A 303 -3.09 -7.76 1.65
N ALA A 304 -3.92 -7.34 0.68
CA ALA A 304 -4.27 -5.94 0.55
C ALA A 304 -5.12 -5.42 1.72
N ALA A 305 -6.02 -6.25 2.27
CA ALA A 305 -6.72 -5.92 3.52
C ALA A 305 -5.73 -5.76 4.68
N LEU A 306 -4.74 -6.64 4.80
CA LEU A 306 -3.70 -6.54 5.82
C LEU A 306 -2.91 -5.23 5.70
N ILE A 307 -2.43 -4.87 4.50
CA ILE A 307 -1.68 -3.62 4.29
C ILE A 307 -2.53 -2.40 4.65
N LEU A 308 -3.75 -2.29 4.10
CA LEU A 308 -4.67 -1.20 4.44
C LEU A 308 -4.94 -1.10 5.95
N TYR A 309 -5.13 -2.24 6.61
CA TYR A 309 -5.33 -2.29 8.06
C TYR A 309 -4.09 -1.78 8.81
N LEU A 310 -2.89 -2.21 8.43
CA LEU A 310 -1.65 -1.75 9.05
C LEU A 310 -1.46 -0.24 8.89
N ASP A 311 -1.74 0.33 7.71
CA ASP A 311 -1.62 1.79 7.51
C ASP A 311 -2.54 2.58 8.44
N ILE A 312 -3.81 2.16 8.56
CA ILE A 312 -4.77 2.83 9.44
C ILE A 312 -4.35 2.75 10.91
N ILE A 313 -3.84 1.60 11.35
CA ILE A 313 -3.32 1.42 12.71
C ILE A 313 -2.06 2.26 12.95
N MET A 314 -1.17 2.37 11.97
CA MET A 314 0.01 3.22 12.09
C MET A 314 -0.36 4.70 12.15
N ILE A 315 -1.33 5.16 11.35
CA ILE A 315 -1.90 6.53 11.49
C ILE A 315 -2.40 6.74 12.92
N PHE A 316 -3.16 5.79 13.48
CA PHE A 316 -3.62 5.86 14.87
C PHE A 316 -2.48 5.98 15.89
N LEU A 317 -1.45 5.14 15.79
CA LEU A 317 -0.31 5.16 16.70
C LEU A 317 0.47 6.48 16.61
N TYR A 318 0.68 7.03 15.41
CA TYR A 318 1.37 8.31 15.25
C TYR A 318 0.56 9.51 15.75
N LEU A 319 -0.77 9.50 15.57
CA LEU A 319 -1.64 10.49 16.19
C LEU A 319 -1.63 10.39 17.71
N LEU A 320 -1.54 9.17 18.24
CA LEU A 320 -1.45 8.94 19.67
C LEU A 320 -0.14 9.50 20.24
N ILE A 321 0.99 9.31 19.56
CA ILE A 321 2.29 9.92 19.93
C ILE A 321 2.19 11.45 19.90
N LEU A 322 1.59 12.02 18.86
CA LEU A 322 1.40 13.47 18.72
C LEU A 322 0.61 14.05 19.89
N LEU A 323 -0.51 13.42 20.25
CA LEU A 323 -1.36 13.87 21.36
C LEU A 323 -0.74 13.59 22.73
N GLY A 324 0.01 12.50 22.87
CA GLY A 324 0.78 12.17 24.07
C GLY A 324 1.86 13.19 24.38
N GLY A 325 2.63 13.61 23.35
CA GLY A 325 3.64 14.65 23.48
C GLY A 325 3.04 16.02 23.83
N SER A 326 1.87 16.36 23.28
CA SER A 326 1.22 17.64 23.56
C SER A 326 0.64 17.76 24.98
N SER A 327 0.31 16.64 25.64
CA SER A 327 -0.36 16.65 26.95
C SER A 327 0.58 16.84 28.15
N ASN A 328 1.91 16.76 27.94
CA ASN A 328 2.92 16.87 28.99
C ASN A 328 3.52 18.29 29.14
N ASN A 329 2.89 19.31 28.51
CA ASN A 329 3.26 20.71 28.63
C ASN A 329 2.18 21.53 29.35
#